data_AF-A0A7C5HZE7-F1
#
_entry.id   AF-A0A7C5HZE7-F1
#
_cell.length_a   1.000
_cell.length_b   1.000
_cell.length_c   1.000
_cell.angle_alpha   90.00
_cell.angle_beta   90.00
_cell.angle_gamma   90.00
#
_symmetry.space_group_name_H-M   'P 1'
#
loop_
_entity.id
_entity.type
_entity.pdbx_description
1 polymer ?
#
loop_
_entity_poly.entity_id
_entity_poly.type
_entity_poly.pdbx_seq_one_letter_code
_entity_poly.pdbx_strand_id
1 'polypeptide(L)'
;IGVAGEKLVKFACINTDLRGETRGGNAGRGGAGAVMGSKNLKAVVIKGTKKLSYANEEKFREAVKKSLKIISENSFIPTRRKYGTPIWINPINENKLLPTYNFSRGCFGKAENISGETMHEKIVVKNKSCFNCPIACGKFTRFEFNGKKYELEGPEYETIALLGSNCGNETIESVAYLGYLCDDFGLDTISTGNIVAFAIEAAKKKIIDEDIDFNDPVKQGELIRKIAYREGIGD
;
A
#
# COMPACT_ATOMS: atom_id res chain seq x y z
N ILE A 1 11.57 5.98 -9.21
CA ILE A 1 11.91 4.79 -8.38
C ILE A 1 12.59 5.22 -7.09
N GLY A 2 12.42 4.47 -6.00
CA GLY A 2 13.22 4.61 -4.79
C GLY A 2 14.52 3.79 -4.87
N VAL A 3 15.22 3.66 -3.74
CA VAL A 3 16.48 2.92 -3.64
C VAL A 3 16.34 1.44 -4.03
N ALA A 4 15.17 0.82 -3.77
CA ALA A 4 14.93 -0.57 -4.14
C ALA A 4 14.99 -0.78 -5.66
N GLY A 5 14.54 0.20 -6.44
CA GLY A 5 14.68 0.18 -7.89
C GLY A 5 16.13 0.32 -8.34
N GLU A 6 16.89 1.24 -7.73
CA GLU A 6 18.33 1.42 -8.00
C GLU A 6 19.15 0.17 -7.68
N LYS A 7 18.78 -0.52 -6.60
CA LYS A 7 19.38 -1.78 -6.15
C LYS A 7 18.78 -3.00 -6.83
N LEU A 8 17.89 -2.86 -7.82
CA LEU A 8 17.34 -3.98 -8.58
C LEU A 8 16.63 -5.05 -7.71
N VAL A 9 15.94 -4.62 -6.64
CA VAL A 9 15.07 -5.51 -5.87
C VAL A 9 13.96 -6.02 -6.79
N LYS A 10 13.74 -7.34 -6.83
CA LYS A 10 12.91 -7.98 -7.87
C LYS A 10 11.44 -7.54 -7.85
N PHE A 11 10.98 -7.00 -6.73
CA PHE A 11 9.63 -6.46 -6.53
C PHE A 11 9.64 -4.95 -6.24
N ALA A 12 10.61 -4.22 -6.81
CA ALA A 12 10.63 -2.77 -6.76
C ALA A 12 9.52 -2.14 -7.63
N CYS A 13 8.93 -1.08 -7.10
CA CYS A 13 7.82 -0.31 -7.69
C CYS A 13 8.31 0.88 -8.52
N ILE A 14 7.42 1.38 -9.38
CA ILE A 14 7.47 2.77 -9.86
C ILE A 14 6.36 3.55 -9.16
N ASN A 15 6.77 4.53 -8.36
CA ASN A 15 5.85 5.39 -7.61
C ASN A 15 5.59 6.70 -8.38
N THR A 16 4.35 7.18 -8.35
CA THR A 16 3.89 8.41 -8.99
C THR A 16 3.24 9.32 -7.96
N ASP A 17 3.74 10.55 -7.80
CA ASP A 17 3.10 11.65 -7.06
C ASP A 17 2.61 11.32 -5.63
N LEU A 18 3.29 10.45 -4.88
CA LEU A 18 2.90 10.01 -3.52
C LEU A 18 2.70 11.13 -2.49
N ARG A 19 3.14 12.35 -2.81
CA ARG A 19 3.03 13.54 -1.94
C ARG A 19 2.49 14.76 -2.69
N GLY A 20 1.84 14.54 -3.85
CA GLY A 20 1.26 15.59 -4.67
C GLY A 20 -0.11 16.07 -4.14
N GLU A 21 -0.69 17.05 -4.84
CA GLU A 21 -2.05 17.53 -4.54
C GLU A 21 -3.11 16.47 -4.83
N THR A 22 -2.95 15.72 -5.92
CA THR A 22 -3.76 14.55 -6.27
C THR A 22 -3.30 13.32 -5.50
N ARG A 23 -4.13 12.27 -5.50
CA ARG A 23 -3.71 10.95 -5.00
C ARG A 23 -2.52 10.45 -5.82
N GLY A 24 -1.49 9.98 -5.14
CA GLY A 24 -0.38 9.24 -5.74
C GLY A 24 -0.82 7.86 -6.23
N GLY A 25 0.14 7.12 -6.76
CA GLY A 25 -0.07 5.77 -7.25
C GLY A 25 1.23 4.97 -7.32
N ASN A 26 1.07 3.65 -7.35
CA ASN A 26 2.19 2.72 -7.41
C ASN A 26 1.92 1.75 -8.56
N ALA A 27 2.78 1.75 -9.58
CA ALA A 27 2.92 0.60 -10.47
C ALA A 27 3.73 -0.46 -9.70
N GLY A 28 3.02 -1.15 -8.80
CA GLY A 28 3.65 -1.80 -7.65
C GLY A 28 4.29 -3.15 -7.95
N ARG A 29 3.60 -4.01 -8.69
CA ARG A 29 3.97 -5.43 -8.78
C ARG A 29 4.77 -5.76 -10.04
N GLY A 30 5.50 -6.88 -10.00
CA GLY A 30 6.19 -7.43 -11.17
C GLY A 30 7.57 -6.85 -11.46
N GLY A 31 8.10 -5.97 -10.59
CA GLY A 31 9.50 -5.52 -10.67
C GLY A 31 9.78 -4.46 -11.73
N ALA A 32 8.76 -3.70 -12.17
CA ALA A 32 8.94 -2.61 -13.11
C ALA A 32 9.96 -1.56 -12.62
N GLY A 33 10.03 -1.33 -11.31
CA GLY A 33 11.01 -0.43 -10.69
C GLY A 33 12.45 -0.92 -10.86
N ALA A 34 12.70 -2.24 -10.80
CA ALA A 34 14.02 -2.81 -11.06
C ALA A 34 14.42 -2.72 -12.53
N VAL A 35 13.47 -2.89 -13.45
CA VAL A 35 13.71 -2.68 -14.89
C VAL A 35 14.05 -1.23 -15.19
N MET A 36 13.37 -0.29 -14.52
CA MET A 36 13.66 1.14 -14.65
C MET A 36 15.04 1.48 -14.06
N GLY A 37 15.40 0.91 -12.91
CA GLY A 37 16.70 1.07 -12.28
C GLY A 37 17.86 0.47 -13.07
N SER A 38 17.68 -0.69 -13.70
CA SER A 38 18.73 -1.31 -14.55
C SER A 38 19.08 -0.49 -15.79
N LYS A 39 18.22 0.47 -16.15
CA LYS A 39 18.44 1.44 -17.22
C LYS A 39 18.98 2.77 -16.72
N ASN A 40 19.40 2.86 -15.45
CA ASN A 40 19.84 4.09 -14.79
C ASN A 40 18.84 5.25 -14.91
N LEU A 41 17.53 4.94 -14.95
CA LEU A 41 16.48 5.94 -15.09
C LEU A 41 15.83 6.20 -13.73
N LYS A 42 16.16 7.33 -13.09
CA LYS A 42 15.64 7.66 -11.74
C LYS A 42 14.17 8.05 -11.74
N ALA A 43 13.76 8.88 -12.70
CA ALA A 43 12.44 9.45 -12.78
C ALA A 43 12.09 9.86 -14.22
N VAL A 44 10.80 10.04 -14.48
CA VAL A 44 10.26 10.66 -15.69
C VAL A 44 9.33 11.79 -15.24
N VAL A 45 9.55 13.00 -15.74
CA VAL A 45 8.74 14.17 -15.41
C VAL A 45 7.98 14.60 -16.66
N ILE A 46 6.66 14.73 -16.54
CA ILE A 46 5.77 15.02 -17.68
C ILE A 46 4.96 16.27 -17.37
N LYS A 47 4.99 17.24 -18.30
CA LYS A 47 4.09 18.41 -18.30
C LYS A 47 3.37 18.48 -19.64
N GLY A 48 2.04 18.34 -19.63
CA GLY A 48 1.21 18.42 -20.83
C GLY A 48 0.24 19.60 -20.75
N THR A 49 0.18 20.42 -21.79
CA THR A 49 -0.76 21.56 -21.91
C THR A 49 -1.63 21.49 -23.16
N LYS A 50 -1.40 20.49 -24.02
CA LYS A 50 -2.15 20.31 -25.27
C LYS A 50 -3.57 19.83 -24.96
N LYS A 51 -4.54 20.34 -25.74
CA LYS A 51 -5.91 19.83 -25.70
C LYS A 51 -5.96 18.45 -26.36
N LEU A 52 -6.75 17.55 -25.79
CA LEU A 52 -7.07 16.26 -26.40
C LEU A 52 -8.22 16.45 -27.39
N SER A 53 -8.09 15.88 -28.58
CA SER A 53 -9.17 15.82 -29.58
C SER A 53 -9.88 14.48 -29.50
N TYR A 54 -11.21 14.50 -29.50
CA TYR A 54 -12.04 13.30 -29.51
C TYR A 54 -12.63 13.08 -30.89
N ALA A 55 -12.75 11.82 -31.33
CA ALA A 55 -13.35 11.50 -32.63
C ALA A 55 -14.81 12.00 -32.74
N ASN A 56 -15.56 11.97 -31.63
CA ASN A 56 -16.87 12.58 -31.50
C ASN A 56 -17.04 13.10 -30.07
N GLU A 57 -17.00 14.42 -29.90
CA GLU A 57 -17.01 15.06 -28.58
C GLU A 57 -18.37 14.94 -27.87
N GLU A 58 -19.48 15.01 -28.61
CA GLU A 58 -20.83 14.89 -28.07
C GLU A 58 -21.06 13.51 -27.46
N LYS A 59 -20.81 12.45 -28.24
CA LYS A 59 -20.94 11.06 -27.77
C LYS A 59 -20.01 10.74 -26.59
N PHE A 60 -18.80 11.31 -26.58
CA PHE A 60 -17.91 11.17 -25.43
C PHE A 60 -18.51 11.80 -24.17
N ARG A 61 -19.03 13.02 -24.27
CA ARG A 61 -19.67 13.71 -23.14
C ARG A 61 -20.92 12.98 -22.64
N GLU A 62 -21.72 12.40 -23.54
CA GLU A 62 -22.85 11.55 -23.18
C GLU A 62 -22.43 10.30 -22.40
N ALA A 63 -21.40 9.59 -22.89
CA ALA A 63 -20.85 8.42 -22.21
C ALA A 63 -20.29 8.75 -20.83
N VAL A 64 -19.61 9.89 -20.68
CA VAL A 64 -19.13 10.39 -19.38
C VAL A 64 -20.31 10.66 -18.44
N LYS A 65 -21.34 11.39 -18.88
CA LYS A 65 -22.53 11.67 -18.06
C LYS A 65 -23.22 10.39 -17.59
N LYS A 66 -23.38 9.41 -18.48
CA LYS A 66 -23.95 8.09 -18.15
C LYS A 66 -23.10 7.37 -17.11
N SER A 67 -21.78 7.37 -17.28
CA SER A 67 -20.84 6.72 -16.35
C SER A 67 -20.88 7.39 -14.97
N LEU A 68 -20.89 8.72 -14.92
CA LEU A 68 -21.00 9.48 -13.67
C LEU A 68 -22.32 9.18 -12.95
N LYS A 69 -23.43 9.09 -13.70
CA LYS A 69 -24.74 8.72 -13.14
C LYS A 69 -24.70 7.33 -12.49
N ILE A 70 -24.18 6.32 -13.19
CA ILE A 70 -24.04 4.95 -12.67
C ILE A 70 -23.20 4.94 -11.38
N ILE A 71 -22.08 5.67 -11.36
CA ILE A 71 -21.23 5.76 -10.17
C ILE A 71 -21.98 6.45 -9.02
N SER A 72 -22.67 7.57 -9.29
CA SER A 72 -23.39 8.30 -8.24
C SER A 72 -24.57 7.53 -7.65
N GLU A 73 -25.23 6.68 -8.44
CA GLU A 73 -26.38 5.87 -8.02
C GLU A 73 -25.96 4.57 -7.34
N ASN A 74 -24.68 4.19 -7.39
CA ASN A 74 -24.18 2.99 -6.73
C ASN A 74 -24.08 3.21 -5.20
N SER A 75 -24.84 2.42 -4.45
CA SER A 75 -24.96 2.51 -2.99
C SER A 75 -23.67 2.20 -2.22
N PHE A 76 -22.69 1.53 -2.82
CA PHE A 76 -21.41 1.22 -2.19
C PHE A 76 -20.39 2.37 -2.28
N ILE A 77 -20.59 3.32 -3.20
CA ILE A 77 -19.65 4.43 -3.41
C ILE A 77 -19.47 5.32 -2.17
N PRO A 78 -20.52 5.68 -1.40
CA PRO A 78 -20.35 6.40 -0.14
C PRO A 78 -19.45 5.64 0.86
N THR A 79 -19.63 4.34 1.01
CA THR A 79 -18.81 3.48 1.88
C THR A 79 -17.37 3.41 1.40
N ARG A 80 -17.16 3.16 0.10
CA ARG A 80 -15.83 3.15 -0.52
C ARG A 80 -15.11 4.50 -0.39
N ARG A 81 -15.84 5.61 -0.49
CA ARG A 81 -15.29 6.96 -0.28
C ARG A 81 -14.91 7.18 1.17
N LYS A 82 -15.76 6.78 2.13
CA LYS A 82 -15.51 6.96 3.57
C LYS A 82 -14.30 6.16 4.06
N TYR A 83 -14.23 4.88 3.71
CA TYR A 83 -13.24 3.95 4.30
C TYR A 83 -12.12 3.54 3.34
N GLY A 84 -12.25 3.76 2.03
CA GLY A 84 -11.27 3.31 1.04
C GLY A 84 -11.38 1.81 0.76
N THR A 85 -10.30 1.19 0.30
CA THR A 85 -10.21 -0.28 0.23
C THR A 85 -10.16 -0.97 1.60
N PRO A 86 -9.59 -0.39 2.69
CA PRO A 86 -9.53 -1.01 4.02
C PRO A 86 -10.87 -1.49 4.62
N ILE A 87 -12.01 -1.03 4.11
CA ILE A 87 -13.34 -1.57 4.49
C ILE A 87 -13.45 -3.09 4.36
N TRP A 88 -12.59 -3.72 3.56
CA TRP A 88 -12.60 -5.17 3.37
C TRP A 88 -11.90 -5.97 4.48
N ILE A 89 -11.17 -5.35 5.41
CA ILE A 89 -10.45 -6.09 6.46
C ILE A 89 -11.41 -6.94 7.31
N ASN A 90 -12.45 -6.34 7.87
CA ASN A 90 -13.41 -7.04 8.73
C ASN A 90 -14.22 -8.11 7.98
N PRO A 91 -14.87 -7.81 6.83
CA PRO A 91 -15.59 -8.84 6.07
C PRO A 91 -14.72 -10.03 5.67
N ILE A 92 -13.47 -9.79 5.26
CA ILE A 92 -12.56 -10.88 4.88
C ILE A 92 -12.14 -11.71 6.10
N ASN A 93 -11.93 -11.07 7.25
CA ASN A 93 -11.61 -11.75 8.50
C ASN A 93 -12.76 -12.62 9.02
N GLU A 94 -13.99 -12.09 9.00
CA GLU A 94 -15.22 -12.80 9.39
C GLU A 94 -15.47 -14.04 8.52
N ASN A 95 -15.15 -13.95 7.23
CA ASN A 95 -15.24 -15.05 6.28
C ASN A 95 -14.04 -16.01 6.35
N LYS A 96 -13.09 -15.80 7.27
CA LYS A 96 -11.91 -16.64 7.47
C LYS A 96 -10.97 -16.69 6.26
N LEU A 97 -10.85 -15.58 5.55
CA LEU A 97 -10.04 -15.43 4.33
C LEU A 97 -8.90 -14.40 4.50
N LEU A 98 -8.69 -13.85 5.69
CA LEU A 98 -7.66 -12.84 5.94
C LEU A 98 -6.29 -13.51 6.14
N PRO A 99 -5.29 -13.25 5.29
CA PRO A 99 -3.95 -13.81 5.46
C PRO A 99 -3.36 -13.44 6.82
N THR A 100 -3.06 -14.45 7.63
CA THR A 100 -2.60 -14.24 9.00
C THR A 100 -1.40 -15.14 9.29
N TYR A 101 -0.32 -14.54 9.82
CA TYR A 101 0.93 -15.22 10.19
C TYR A 101 1.47 -16.11 9.05
N ASN A 102 1.94 -15.47 7.97
CA ASN A 102 2.39 -16.14 6.74
C ASN A 102 1.36 -17.13 6.16
N PHE A 103 0.11 -16.70 6.01
CA PHE A 103 -1.01 -17.51 5.53
C PHE A 103 -1.31 -18.79 6.34
N SER A 104 -0.70 -19.00 7.51
CA SER A 104 -0.98 -20.17 8.35
C SER A 104 -2.40 -20.20 8.92
N ARG A 105 -3.08 -19.03 8.93
CA ARG A 105 -4.47 -18.87 9.38
C ARG A 105 -5.22 -17.89 8.48
N GLY A 106 -6.55 -18.04 8.46
CA GLY A 106 -7.47 -17.16 7.73
C GLY A 106 -8.15 -16.08 8.60
N CYS A 107 -7.80 -15.98 9.88
CA CYS A 107 -8.36 -14.99 10.80
C CYS A 107 -7.27 -14.40 11.70
N PHE A 108 -7.40 -13.10 11.98
CA PHE A 108 -6.56 -12.36 12.91
C PHE A 108 -7.41 -11.82 14.07
N GLY A 109 -7.08 -12.22 15.30
CA GLY A 109 -7.83 -11.82 16.49
C GLY A 109 -7.80 -10.30 16.78
N LYS A 110 -6.90 -9.56 16.14
CA LYS A 110 -6.77 -8.10 16.23
C LYS A 110 -7.18 -7.38 14.94
N ALA A 111 -7.94 -8.04 14.04
CA ALA A 111 -8.35 -7.45 12.76
C ALA A 111 -9.05 -6.08 12.93
N GLU A 112 -9.86 -5.91 13.98
CA GLU A 112 -10.53 -4.64 14.25
C GLU A 112 -9.54 -3.49 14.46
N ASN A 113 -8.39 -3.73 15.09
CA ASN A 113 -7.39 -2.68 15.35
C ASN A 113 -6.72 -2.16 14.07
N ILE A 114 -6.84 -2.90 12.96
CA ILE A 114 -6.28 -2.58 11.65
C ILE A 114 -7.39 -2.42 10.60
N SER A 115 -8.66 -2.33 11.02
CA SER A 115 -9.81 -2.19 10.13
C SER A 115 -9.84 -0.84 9.41
N GLY A 116 -10.66 -0.74 8.36
CA GLY A 116 -10.87 0.53 7.67
C GLY A 116 -11.59 1.56 8.55
N GLU A 117 -12.42 1.08 9.47
CA GLU A 117 -13.11 1.85 10.50
C GLU A 117 -12.10 2.44 11.49
N THR A 118 -11.27 1.61 12.12
CA THR A 118 -10.21 2.06 13.04
C THR A 118 -9.23 3.00 12.35
N MET A 119 -8.83 2.68 11.11
CA MET A 119 -7.96 3.56 10.32
C MET A 119 -8.60 4.94 10.11
N HIS A 120 -9.89 4.98 9.76
CA HIS A 120 -10.63 6.22 9.53
C HIS A 120 -10.72 7.08 10.78
N GLU A 121 -10.94 6.47 11.94
CA GLU A 121 -11.06 7.18 13.22
C GLU A 121 -9.73 7.70 13.74
N LYS A 122 -8.64 6.91 13.59
CA LYS A 122 -7.36 7.22 14.24
C LYS A 122 -6.44 8.08 13.39
N ILE A 123 -6.26 7.74 12.11
CA ILE A 123 -5.13 8.25 11.33
C ILE A 123 -5.52 8.96 10.04
N VAL A 124 -6.75 8.81 9.54
CA VAL A 124 -7.20 9.49 8.31
C VAL A 124 -7.46 10.97 8.58
N VAL A 125 -6.77 11.83 7.82
CA VAL A 125 -6.95 13.28 7.87
C VAL A 125 -7.94 13.75 6.81
N LYS A 126 -7.83 13.21 5.58
CA LYS A 126 -8.70 13.56 4.46
C LYS A 126 -8.69 12.50 3.39
N ASN A 127 -9.68 12.56 2.50
CA ASN A 127 -9.68 11.78 1.26
C ASN A 127 -8.82 12.46 0.19
N LYS A 128 -8.23 11.64 -0.68
CA LYS A 128 -7.60 12.07 -1.93
C LYS A 128 -8.22 11.34 -3.12
N SER A 129 -8.26 12.01 -4.27
CA SER A 129 -8.74 11.44 -5.53
C SER A 129 -7.61 11.40 -6.56
N CYS A 130 -7.61 10.35 -7.38
CA CYS A 130 -6.87 10.36 -8.64
C CYS A 130 -7.48 11.43 -9.56
N PHE A 131 -6.75 11.82 -10.61
CA PHE A 131 -7.22 12.79 -11.59
C PHE A 131 -8.64 12.48 -12.10
N ASN A 132 -9.54 13.44 -11.98
CA ASN A 132 -10.93 13.39 -12.44
C ASN A 132 -11.79 12.23 -11.87
N CYS A 133 -11.38 11.60 -10.78
CA CYS A 133 -12.09 10.46 -10.20
C CYS A 133 -13.19 10.93 -9.20
N PRO A 134 -14.48 10.59 -9.42
CA PRO A 134 -15.59 10.99 -8.53
C PRO A 134 -15.71 10.11 -7.27
N ILE A 135 -14.97 9.00 -7.19
CA ILE A 135 -15.04 8.06 -6.06
C ILE A 135 -14.26 8.58 -4.87
N ALA A 136 -13.04 9.10 -5.11
CA ALA A 136 -12.12 9.60 -4.08
C ALA A 136 -11.85 8.59 -2.94
N CYS A 137 -11.49 7.36 -3.30
CA CYS A 137 -11.25 6.31 -2.31
C CYS A 137 -9.92 6.44 -1.56
N GLY A 138 -8.94 7.18 -2.10
CA GLY A 138 -7.64 7.36 -1.48
C GLY A 138 -7.74 8.03 -0.11
N LYS A 139 -6.84 7.65 0.79
CA LYS A 139 -6.78 8.17 2.16
C LYS A 139 -5.44 8.85 2.36
N PHE A 140 -5.45 10.07 2.89
CA PHE A 140 -4.25 10.70 3.37
C PHE A 140 -4.23 10.59 4.89
N THR A 141 -3.20 9.93 5.42
CA THR A 141 -3.08 9.63 6.84
C THR A 141 -1.92 10.36 7.48
N ARG A 142 -2.08 10.67 8.77
CA ARG A 142 -1.04 11.15 9.67
C ARG A 142 -1.05 10.31 10.91
N PHE A 143 0.11 9.86 11.33
CA PHE A 143 0.26 8.99 12.49
C PHE A 143 1.61 9.21 13.15
N GLU A 144 1.74 8.74 14.38
CA GLU A 144 2.99 8.75 15.13
C GLU A 144 3.45 7.31 15.34
N PHE A 145 4.74 7.05 15.17
CA PHE A 145 5.37 5.77 15.45
C PHE A 145 6.75 6.03 16.06
N ASN A 146 7.01 5.44 17.24
CA ASN A 146 8.25 5.65 18.01
C ASN A 146 8.63 7.14 18.19
N GLY A 147 7.66 7.98 18.55
CA GLY A 147 7.87 9.41 18.82
C GLY A 147 8.11 10.27 17.57
N LYS A 148 7.95 9.72 16.37
CA LYS A 148 8.10 10.44 15.09
C LYS A 148 6.79 10.47 14.34
N LYS A 149 6.49 11.61 13.72
CA LYS A 149 5.28 11.80 12.90
C LYS A 149 5.55 11.46 11.45
N TYR A 150 4.61 10.76 10.83
CA TYR A 150 4.67 10.34 9.44
C TYR A 150 3.40 10.74 8.70
N GLU A 151 3.53 10.86 7.37
CA GLU A 151 2.41 11.04 6.46
C GLU A 151 2.45 9.95 5.38
N LEU A 152 1.29 9.38 5.05
CA LEU A 152 1.16 8.32 4.06
C LEU A 152 -0.12 8.50 3.23
N GLU A 153 -0.08 8.11 1.97
CA GLU A 153 -1.31 7.84 1.21
C GLU A 153 -1.67 6.36 1.32
N GLY A 154 -2.83 6.06 1.90
CA GLY A 154 -3.20 4.72 2.37
C GLY A 154 -2.96 4.57 3.88
N PRO A 155 -2.71 3.35 4.39
CA PRO A 155 -2.50 2.13 3.61
C PRO A 155 -3.77 1.60 2.94
N GLU A 156 -3.62 0.94 1.78
CA GLU A 156 -4.72 0.21 1.11
C GLU A 156 -4.95 -1.17 1.77
N TYR A 157 -5.99 -1.90 1.35
CA TYR A 157 -6.39 -3.17 1.97
C TYR A 157 -5.26 -4.19 1.92
N GLU A 158 -4.60 -4.30 0.77
CA GLU A 158 -3.53 -5.25 0.53
C GLU A 158 -2.32 -4.95 1.41
N THR A 159 -1.95 -3.67 1.53
CA THR A 159 -0.90 -3.23 2.45
C THR A 159 -1.24 -3.61 3.89
N ILE A 160 -2.50 -3.39 4.31
CA ILE A 160 -2.94 -3.76 5.66
C ILE A 160 -2.96 -5.28 5.86
N ALA A 161 -3.44 -6.05 4.91
CA ALA A 161 -3.49 -7.50 5.03
C ALA A 161 -2.08 -8.11 5.07
N LEU A 162 -1.17 -7.67 4.19
CA LEU A 162 0.13 -8.30 4.02
C LEU A 162 1.21 -7.77 4.98
N LEU A 163 1.16 -6.50 5.40
CA LEU A 163 2.04 -5.95 6.43
C LEU A 163 1.39 -5.89 7.81
N GLY A 164 0.07 -6.08 7.92
CA GLY A 164 -0.64 -6.20 9.19
C GLY A 164 -0.79 -7.65 9.60
N SER A 165 -1.97 -8.24 9.36
CA SER A 165 -2.32 -9.58 9.83
C SER A 165 -1.34 -10.67 9.40
N ASN A 166 -0.83 -10.61 8.16
CA ASN A 166 0.12 -11.61 7.66
C ASN A 166 1.48 -11.55 8.39
N CYS A 167 1.89 -10.37 8.85
CA CYS A 167 3.09 -10.12 9.66
C CYS A 167 2.79 -10.00 11.17
N GLY A 168 1.54 -10.23 11.57
CA GLY A 168 1.07 -10.17 12.96
C GLY A 168 1.05 -8.78 13.61
N ASN A 169 1.17 -7.68 12.86
CA ASN A 169 1.16 -6.35 13.45
C ASN A 169 -0.24 -5.95 13.91
N GLU A 170 -0.36 -5.56 15.19
CA GLU A 170 -1.65 -5.42 15.86
C GLU A 170 -2.25 -3.99 15.86
N THR A 171 -1.54 -3.00 15.30
CA THR A 171 -2.02 -1.60 15.26
C THR A 171 -1.90 -0.99 13.87
N ILE A 172 -2.84 -0.12 13.50
CA ILE A 172 -2.86 0.52 12.19
C ILE A 172 -1.64 1.45 11.98
N GLU A 173 -1.12 2.06 13.04
CA GLU A 173 0.07 2.93 12.99
C GLU A 173 1.33 2.12 12.67
N SER A 174 1.45 0.90 13.21
CA SER A 174 2.57 -0.01 12.89
C SER A 174 2.53 -0.43 11.43
N VAL A 175 1.34 -0.78 10.93
CA VAL A 175 1.11 -1.13 9.52
C VAL A 175 1.40 0.06 8.60
N ALA A 176 0.92 1.25 8.96
CA ALA A 176 1.16 2.48 8.22
C ALA A 176 2.66 2.85 8.20
N TYR A 177 3.40 2.62 9.28
CA TYR A 177 4.84 2.81 9.33
C TYR A 177 5.57 1.90 8.33
N LEU A 178 5.26 0.60 8.31
CA LEU A 178 5.85 -0.34 7.36
C LEU A 178 5.46 0.00 5.90
N GLY A 179 4.21 0.41 5.69
CA GLY A 179 3.74 0.91 4.39
C GLY A 179 4.49 2.16 3.92
N TYR A 180 4.73 3.11 4.83
CA TYR A 180 5.55 4.30 4.57
C TYR A 180 6.96 3.94 4.12
N LEU A 181 7.62 2.98 4.79
CA LEU A 181 8.96 2.52 4.38
C LEU A 181 8.94 1.91 2.97
N CYS A 182 7.91 1.12 2.64
CA CYS A 182 7.77 0.56 1.29
C CYS A 182 7.62 1.67 0.23
N ASP A 183 6.80 2.68 0.49
CA ASP A 183 6.61 3.81 -0.42
C ASP A 183 7.88 4.65 -0.58
N ASP A 184 8.60 4.92 0.51
CA ASP A 184 9.83 5.71 0.50
C ASP A 184 10.97 4.98 -0.24
N PHE A 185 11.10 3.67 -0.01
CA PHE A 185 12.11 2.84 -0.68
C PHE A 185 11.72 2.39 -2.09
N GLY A 186 10.43 2.46 -2.45
CA GLY A 186 9.91 1.99 -3.74
C GLY A 186 9.77 0.48 -3.82
N LEU A 187 9.15 -0.14 -2.81
CA LEU A 187 8.90 -1.57 -2.70
C LEU A 187 7.40 -1.92 -2.80
N ASP A 188 7.10 -3.09 -3.35
CA ASP A 188 5.74 -3.65 -3.39
C ASP A 188 5.34 -4.10 -1.99
N THR A 189 4.31 -3.50 -1.39
CA THR A 189 3.87 -3.86 -0.03
C THR A 189 3.38 -5.31 0.06
N ILE A 190 2.81 -5.86 -1.01
CA ILE A 190 2.33 -7.25 -1.04
C ILE A 190 3.51 -8.21 -0.99
N SER A 191 4.46 -8.08 -1.92
CA SER A 191 5.64 -8.94 -1.96
C SER A 191 6.50 -8.75 -0.71
N THR A 192 6.67 -7.51 -0.26
CA THR A 192 7.42 -7.20 0.97
C THR A 192 6.80 -7.88 2.19
N GLY A 193 5.48 -7.76 2.39
CA GLY A 193 4.80 -8.42 3.50
C GLY A 193 4.87 -9.94 3.46
N ASN A 194 4.87 -10.54 2.28
CA ASN A 194 5.09 -11.98 2.13
C ASN A 194 6.53 -12.39 2.49
N ILE A 195 7.54 -11.64 2.03
CA ILE A 195 8.95 -11.94 2.34
C ILE A 195 9.24 -11.75 3.83
N VAL A 196 8.70 -10.70 4.45
CA VAL A 196 8.84 -10.47 5.89
C VAL A 196 8.18 -11.60 6.69
N ALA A 197 6.94 -11.98 6.36
CA ALA A 197 6.24 -13.07 7.04
C ALA A 197 6.96 -14.42 6.86
N PHE A 198 7.50 -14.69 5.66
CA PHE A 198 8.32 -15.85 5.39
C PHE A 198 9.62 -15.86 6.22
N ALA A 199 10.32 -14.73 6.30
CA ALA A 199 11.54 -14.61 7.11
C ALA A 199 11.26 -14.86 8.60
N ILE A 200 10.15 -14.32 9.12
CA ILE A 200 9.70 -14.60 10.49
C ILE A 200 9.47 -16.10 10.69
N GLU A 201 8.73 -16.76 9.79
CA GLU A 201 8.49 -18.20 9.91
C GLU A 201 9.78 -19.03 9.81
N ALA A 202 10.68 -18.65 8.90
CA ALA A 202 11.98 -19.30 8.74
C ALA A 202 12.85 -19.16 10.00
N ALA A 203 12.87 -17.98 10.63
CA ALA A 203 13.58 -17.75 11.89
C ALA A 203 12.99 -18.60 13.03
N LYS A 204 11.66 -18.63 13.16
CA LYS A 204 10.97 -19.47 14.17
C LYS A 204 11.24 -20.97 13.98
N LYS A 205 11.44 -21.40 12.72
CA LYS A 205 11.84 -22.77 12.36
C LYS A 205 13.35 -23.00 12.43
N LYS A 206 14.14 -22.00 12.82
CA LYS A 206 15.62 -22.05 12.89
C LYS A 206 16.27 -22.37 11.55
N ILE A 207 15.63 -21.99 10.44
CA ILE A 207 16.17 -22.11 9.07
C ILE A 207 17.14 -20.94 8.80
N ILE A 208 16.84 -19.77 9.36
CA ILE A 208 17.72 -18.60 9.37
C ILE A 208 17.98 -18.17 10.81
N ASP A 209 19.12 -17.51 11.04
CA ASP A 209 19.51 -16.95 12.33
C ASP A 209 19.29 -15.43 12.31
N GLU A 210 18.02 -15.01 12.30
CA GLU A 210 17.62 -13.61 12.41
C GLU A 210 16.71 -13.45 13.61
N ASP A 211 16.98 -12.43 14.43
CA ASP A 211 16.13 -12.04 15.55
C ASP A 211 14.96 -11.20 15.02
N ILE A 212 13.88 -11.87 14.60
CA ILE A 212 12.66 -11.24 14.08
C ILE A 212 11.43 -12.06 14.47
N ASP A 213 10.35 -11.40 14.85
CA ASP A 213 9.08 -12.06 15.19
C ASP A 213 7.88 -11.32 14.59
N PHE A 214 6.72 -11.97 14.66
CA PHE A 214 5.44 -11.34 14.42
C PHE A 214 5.18 -10.24 15.46
N ASN A 215 4.47 -9.19 15.05
CA ASN A 215 4.20 -8.02 15.88
C ASN A 215 5.47 -7.28 16.39
N ASP A 216 6.56 -7.32 15.62
CA ASP A 216 7.76 -6.50 15.86
C ASP A 216 8.00 -5.54 14.67
N PRO A 217 7.20 -4.46 14.55
CA PRO A 217 7.29 -3.55 13.42
C PRO A 217 8.64 -2.82 13.32
N VAL A 218 9.43 -2.77 14.40
CA VAL A 218 10.76 -2.16 14.38
C VAL A 218 11.73 -3.07 13.63
N LYS A 219 11.87 -4.33 14.05
CA LYS A 219 12.77 -5.29 13.37
C LYS A 219 12.28 -5.67 11.99
N GLN A 220 10.96 -5.75 11.79
CA GLN A 220 10.38 -5.91 10.45
C GLN A 220 10.74 -4.73 9.54
N GLY A 221 10.67 -3.49 10.05
CA GLY A 221 11.10 -2.30 9.31
C GLY A 221 12.60 -2.31 8.98
N GLU A 222 13.44 -2.80 9.89
CA GLU A 222 14.88 -2.99 9.61
C GLU A 222 15.13 -4.02 8.50
N LEU A 223 14.40 -5.14 8.50
CA LEU A 223 14.48 -6.11 7.40
C LEU A 223 14.03 -5.50 6.07
N ILE A 224 12.94 -4.72 6.05
CA ILE A 224 12.50 -3.99 4.85
C ILE A 224 13.60 -3.05 4.34
N ARG A 225 14.29 -2.34 5.24
CA ARG A 225 15.43 -1.50 4.89
C ARG A 225 16.57 -2.34 4.31
N LYS A 226 16.97 -3.44 4.97
CA LYS A 226 18.01 -4.35 4.47
C LYS A 226 17.68 -4.86 3.06
N ILE A 227 16.43 -5.24 2.80
CA ILE A 227 15.93 -5.64 1.48
C ILE A 227 16.10 -4.50 0.46
N ALA A 228 15.61 -3.30 0.79
CA ALA A 228 15.66 -2.15 -0.10
C ALA A 228 17.09 -1.78 -0.53
N TYR A 229 18.05 -1.93 0.38
CA TYR A 229 19.46 -1.61 0.17
C TYR A 229 20.31 -2.80 -0.31
N ARG A 230 19.76 -4.03 -0.33
CA ARG A 230 20.47 -5.30 -0.54
C ARG A 230 21.64 -5.50 0.43
N GLU A 231 21.33 -5.54 1.73
CA GLU A 231 22.31 -5.68 2.80
C GLU A 231 22.08 -6.96 3.61
N GLY A 232 23.13 -7.77 3.79
CA GLY A 232 23.07 -9.00 4.60
C GLY A 232 21.99 -9.96 4.10
N ILE A 233 21.11 -10.42 5.00
CA ILE A 233 19.97 -11.28 4.67
C ILE A 233 18.98 -10.67 3.66
N GLY A 234 19.06 -9.35 3.42
CA GLY A 234 18.19 -8.66 2.47
C GLY A 234 18.59 -8.76 0.99
N ASP A 235 19.80 -9.23 0.66
CA ASP A 235 20.26 -9.42 -0.73
C ASP A 235 19.71 -10.70 -1.40
#